data_AF-A0A7R9UHF3-F1
#
_entry.id   AF-A0A7R9UHF3-F1
#
_cell.length_a   1.000
_cell.length_b   1.000
_cell.length_c   1.000
_cell.angle_alpha   90.00
_cell.angle_beta   90.00
_cell.angle_gamma   90.00
#
_symmetry.space_group_name_H-M   'P 1'
#
loop_
_entity.id
_entity.type
_entity.pdbx_description
1 polymer ?
#
loop_
_entity_poly.entity_id
_entity_poly.type
_entity_poly.pdbx_seq_one_letter_code
_entity_poly.pdbx_strand_id
1 'polypeptide(L)'
;GGGGGANTDLKREEKLQAVVLADVCARKLRPATFDGPKALMPLANAPLLEYTLEFLCAGGVEEVFVFACHGTEAIQAYLRAVETRFFPTALRCIASRAPCFSAGDALREVYEANVIQGDFVLAPGDVVTNLYLPALIAAHRAARERDKDTLLTACFARIPYGHRIRPADDGALLVVDSASGRLLHYESMPDGLVRRTDADADAPPAAPAVGAPFSPEPAPAEALPDAVREWASQLGKLPRHGAIMHLFVAIDASGLDLSHLRGDCAHLVVQDWARSLQDSQNLCSFFIPSLIDPSVCPAGTHVIHVYSSGGEPYEPWEALDSDDERYEAYKRERAEVLWRAVERAIPDVRQRALFDVIGSPPPPAAVFC
;
A
#
# COMPACT_ATOMS: atom_id res chain seq x y z
N GLY A 1 32.79 29.34 58.51
CA GLY A 1 31.72 28.44 58.09
C GLY A 1 31.57 28.54 56.59
N GLY A 2 32.07 27.55 55.85
CA GLY A 2 31.90 27.47 54.40
C GLY A 2 30.55 26.83 54.07
N GLY A 3 29.65 27.60 53.46
CA GLY A 3 28.39 27.10 52.93
C GLY A 3 28.63 26.40 51.60
N GLY A 4 28.57 25.08 51.59
CA GLY A 4 28.51 24.28 50.37
C GLY A 4 27.15 24.46 49.70
N GLY A 5 27.13 25.20 48.60
CA GLY A 5 25.99 25.21 47.68
C GLY A 5 25.90 23.84 47.01
N ALA A 6 24.81 23.12 47.28
CA ALA A 6 24.46 21.90 46.58
C ALA A 6 24.23 22.23 45.10
N ASN A 7 25.12 21.73 44.23
CA ASN A 7 24.94 21.74 42.80
C ASN A 7 23.86 20.70 42.47
N THR A 8 22.59 21.12 42.46
CA THR A 8 21.51 20.31 41.90
C THR A 8 21.68 20.31 40.39
N ASP A 9 22.36 19.27 39.88
CA ASP A 9 22.39 18.94 38.46
C ASP A 9 20.95 18.83 37.97
N LEU A 10 20.51 19.87 37.24
CA LEU A 10 19.29 19.85 36.45
C LEU A 10 19.47 18.73 35.41
N LYS A 11 19.02 17.52 35.74
CA LYS A 11 18.84 16.45 34.75
C LYS A 11 17.90 17.00 33.69
N ARG A 12 18.48 17.43 32.57
CA ARG A 12 17.74 17.83 31.37
C ARG A 12 16.84 16.65 31.04
N GLU A 13 15.52 16.83 31.12
CA GLU A 13 14.58 15.76 30.74
C GLU A 13 14.92 15.34 29.31
N GLU A 14 15.33 14.08 29.16
CA GLU A 14 15.62 13.50 27.85
C GLU A 14 14.29 13.42 27.10
N LYS A 15 14.14 14.31 26.12
CA LYS A 15 12.97 14.34 25.26
C LYS A 15 12.81 13.00 24.58
N LEU A 16 11.57 12.52 24.47
CA LEU A 16 11.32 11.30 23.71
C LEU A 16 11.46 11.61 22.20
N GLN A 17 12.37 10.91 21.54
CA GLN A 17 12.67 11.11 20.12
C GLN A 17 12.19 9.92 19.29
N ALA A 18 11.88 10.17 18.02
CA ALA A 18 11.61 9.13 17.03
C ALA A 18 12.35 9.38 15.72
N VAL A 19 12.72 8.31 15.03
CA VAL A 19 13.27 8.31 13.69
C VAL A 19 12.29 7.59 12.77
N VAL A 20 11.84 8.29 11.73
CA VAL A 20 10.94 7.76 10.71
C VAL A 20 11.72 7.54 9.42
N LEU A 21 11.74 6.31 8.93
CA LEU A 21 12.36 5.97 7.64
C LEU A 21 11.32 6.12 6.52
N ALA A 22 11.25 7.32 5.92
CA ALA A 22 10.22 7.67 4.96
C ALA A 22 10.40 7.02 3.58
N ASP A 23 11.65 6.86 3.14
CA ASP A 23 11.93 6.35 1.80
C ASP A 23 13.28 5.61 1.74
N VAL A 24 13.39 4.54 2.55
CA VAL A 24 14.55 3.66 2.52
C VAL A 24 14.19 2.44 1.68
N CYS A 25 14.73 2.37 0.45
CA CYS A 25 14.57 1.22 -0.44
C CYS A 25 13.12 0.84 -0.80
N ALA A 26 12.21 1.81 -0.93
CA ALA A 26 10.86 1.56 -1.40
C ALA A 26 10.87 1.13 -2.88
N ARG A 27 10.95 -0.18 -3.12
CA ARG A 27 10.84 -0.78 -4.46
C ARG A 27 9.49 -1.46 -4.71
N LYS A 28 8.81 -1.91 -3.64
CA LYS A 28 7.56 -2.69 -3.72
C LYS A 28 6.40 -1.94 -4.39
N LEU A 29 6.39 -0.60 -4.32
CA LEU A 29 5.34 0.24 -4.90
C LEU A 29 5.77 0.93 -6.20
N ARG A 30 6.87 0.50 -6.82
CA ARG A 30 7.18 0.95 -8.18
C ARG A 30 6.12 0.40 -9.14
N PRO A 31 5.64 1.22 -10.10
CA PRO A 31 6.17 2.51 -10.51
C PRO A 31 5.62 3.75 -9.76
N ALA A 32 4.63 3.61 -8.87
CA ALA A 32 3.97 4.76 -8.23
C ALA A 32 4.92 5.66 -7.41
N THR A 33 6.05 5.13 -6.96
CA THR A 33 7.09 5.88 -6.22
C THR A 33 8.19 6.47 -7.12
N PHE A 34 7.99 6.58 -8.44
CA PHE A 34 8.93 7.28 -9.33
C PHE A 34 8.82 8.80 -9.21
N ASP A 35 7.58 9.31 -9.11
CA ASP A 35 7.29 10.75 -9.12
C ASP A 35 7.35 11.38 -7.72
N GLY A 36 7.41 10.55 -6.67
CA GLY A 36 7.41 11.02 -5.30
C GLY A 36 7.69 9.93 -4.28
N PRO A 37 8.03 10.32 -3.05
CA PRO A 37 8.38 9.39 -1.99
C PRO A 37 7.14 8.63 -1.52
N LYS A 38 7.32 7.34 -1.23
CA LYS A 38 6.25 6.46 -0.72
C LYS A 38 5.49 7.07 0.46
N ALA A 39 6.21 7.68 1.40
CA ALA A 39 5.63 8.29 2.58
C ALA A 39 4.61 9.40 2.28
N LEU A 40 4.67 10.05 1.12
CA LEU A 40 3.70 11.10 0.75
C LEU A 40 2.54 10.59 -0.11
N MET A 41 2.49 9.29 -0.41
CA MET A 41 1.37 8.72 -1.16
C MET A 41 0.07 8.78 -0.33
N PRO A 42 -1.07 9.09 -0.94
CA PRO A 42 -2.34 9.19 -0.23
C PRO A 42 -2.92 7.81 0.09
N LEU A 43 -3.34 7.63 1.35
CA LEU A 43 -4.21 6.56 1.82
C LEU A 43 -5.46 7.21 2.43
N ALA A 44 -6.64 6.91 1.88
CA ALA A 44 -7.90 7.54 2.28
C ALA A 44 -7.81 9.09 2.30
N ASN A 45 -7.21 9.67 1.26
CA ASN A 45 -7.02 11.11 1.05
C ASN A 45 -6.05 11.82 2.02
N ALA A 46 -5.32 11.08 2.86
CA ALA A 46 -4.25 11.62 3.71
C ALA A 46 -2.90 10.93 3.38
N PRO A 47 -1.76 11.65 3.38
CA PRO A 47 -0.45 11.04 3.15
C PRO A 47 -0.12 9.94 4.18
N LEU A 48 0.54 8.87 3.74
CA LEU A 48 0.95 7.76 4.62
C LEU A 48 1.78 8.21 5.83
N LEU A 49 2.67 9.19 5.62
CA LEU A 49 3.49 9.79 6.66
C LEU A 49 2.65 10.39 7.78
N GLU A 50 1.48 10.95 7.45
CA GLU A 50 0.59 11.59 8.41
C GLU A 50 0.11 10.61 9.48
N TYR A 51 -0.29 9.39 9.08
CA TYR A 51 -0.70 8.34 10.02
C TYR A 51 0.42 7.95 10.98
N THR A 52 1.66 7.87 10.48
CA THR A 52 2.83 7.57 11.32
C THR A 52 3.12 8.73 12.27
N LEU A 53 3.04 9.99 11.80
CA LEU A 53 3.24 11.17 12.65
C LEU A 53 2.17 11.29 13.73
N GLU A 54 0.89 11.06 13.40
CA GLU A 54 -0.20 11.06 14.38
C GLU A 54 0.00 10.01 15.46
N PHE A 55 0.37 8.79 15.07
CA PHE A 55 0.70 7.72 16.02
C PHE A 55 1.83 8.11 16.98
N LEU A 56 2.92 8.68 16.47
CA LEU A 56 4.06 9.09 17.29
C LEU A 56 3.72 10.27 18.21
N CYS A 57 3.03 11.29 17.70
CA CYS A 57 2.63 12.46 18.48
C CYS A 57 1.62 12.08 19.57
N ALA A 58 0.60 11.28 19.25
CA ALA A 58 -0.34 10.74 20.23
C ALA A 58 0.35 9.84 21.27
N GLY A 59 1.45 9.22 20.89
CA GLY A 59 2.31 8.43 21.77
C GLY A 59 3.23 9.24 22.69
N GLY A 60 3.21 10.57 22.60
CA GLY A 60 4.00 11.48 23.45
C GLY A 60 5.41 11.76 22.95
N VAL A 61 5.72 11.49 21.67
CA VAL A 61 7.01 11.84 21.08
C VAL A 61 7.12 13.35 20.90
N GLU A 62 8.23 13.92 21.34
CA GLU A 62 8.47 15.38 21.33
C GLU A 62 9.31 15.84 20.13
N GLU A 63 10.18 14.98 19.60
CA GLU A 63 10.97 15.29 18.40
C GLU A 63 10.96 14.10 17.43
N VAL A 64 10.60 14.36 16.17
CA VAL A 64 10.56 13.35 15.10
C VAL A 64 11.53 13.73 14.00
N PHE A 65 12.44 12.82 13.68
CA PHE A 65 13.39 12.93 12.58
C PHE A 65 12.97 12.04 11.41
N VAL A 66 12.51 12.65 10.33
CA VAL A 66 12.11 11.95 9.10
C VAL A 66 13.32 11.84 8.18
N PHE A 67 13.84 10.62 8.02
CA PHE A 67 14.95 10.33 7.13
C PHE A 67 14.46 9.97 5.72
N ALA A 68 15.01 10.63 4.70
CA ALA A 68 14.61 10.45 3.31
C ALA A 68 15.81 10.37 2.37
N CYS A 69 15.82 9.37 1.49
CA CYS A 69 16.83 9.20 0.43
C CYS A 69 16.38 9.78 -0.91
N HIS A 70 15.08 9.79 -1.16
CA HIS A 70 14.46 10.28 -2.39
C HIS A 70 13.27 11.19 -2.03
N GLY A 71 12.92 12.12 -2.93
CA GLY A 71 11.81 13.05 -2.69
C GLY A 71 11.99 13.98 -1.49
N THR A 72 13.22 14.21 -1.03
CA THR A 72 13.52 14.95 0.20
C THR A 72 12.93 16.36 0.19
N GLU A 73 12.99 17.07 -0.94
CA GLU A 73 12.41 18.41 -1.06
C GLU A 73 10.89 18.42 -0.83
N ALA A 74 10.19 17.42 -1.36
CA ALA A 74 8.77 17.24 -1.18
C ALA A 74 8.43 16.92 0.29
N ILE A 75 9.20 16.03 0.93
CA ILE A 75 9.03 15.72 2.36
C ILE A 75 9.27 16.96 3.22
N GLN A 76 10.34 17.69 2.96
CA GLN A 76 10.64 18.94 3.68
C GLN A 76 9.54 19.99 3.51
N ALA A 77 9.02 20.15 2.28
CA ALA A 77 7.93 21.07 2.00
C ALA A 77 6.65 20.65 2.74
N TYR A 78 6.32 19.37 2.72
CA TYR A 78 5.16 18.84 3.43
C TYR A 78 5.28 19.01 4.95
N LEU A 79 6.42 18.66 5.56
CA LEU A 79 6.64 18.83 6.99
C LEU A 79 6.49 20.28 7.45
N ARG A 80 6.98 21.25 6.66
CA ARG A 80 6.77 22.68 6.92
C ARG A 80 5.29 23.07 6.85
N ALA A 81 4.53 22.50 5.91
CA ALA A 81 3.11 22.80 5.74
C ALA A 81 2.26 22.29 6.91
N VAL A 82 2.65 21.17 7.54
CA VAL A 82 1.91 20.55 8.65
C VAL A 82 2.51 20.84 10.03
N GLU A 83 3.59 21.62 10.13
CA GLU A 83 4.31 21.90 11.38
C GLU A 83 3.38 22.42 12.50
N THR A 84 2.46 23.32 12.16
CA THR A 84 1.50 23.89 13.12
C THR A 84 0.48 22.88 13.64
N ARG A 85 0.15 21.85 12.84
CA ARG A 85 -0.80 20.80 13.22
C ARG A 85 -0.22 19.84 14.24
N PHE A 86 1.07 19.54 14.13
CA PHE A 86 1.76 18.60 15.02
C PHE A 86 2.45 19.27 16.20
N PHE A 87 2.31 20.58 16.36
CA PHE A 87 2.77 21.29 17.55
C PHE A 87 2.15 20.68 18.82
N PRO A 88 2.93 20.42 19.90
CA PRO A 88 4.30 20.89 20.16
C PRO A 88 5.43 19.99 19.66
N THR A 89 5.14 18.87 19.00
CA THR A 89 6.16 17.95 18.49
C THR A 89 6.98 18.58 17.38
N ALA A 90 8.31 18.61 17.53
CA ALA A 90 9.21 19.18 16.53
C ALA A 90 9.47 18.17 15.41
N LEU A 91 9.12 18.54 14.17
CA LEU A 91 9.35 17.73 12.98
C LEU A 91 10.60 18.20 12.25
N ARG A 92 11.54 17.29 11.97
CA ARG A 92 12.78 17.61 11.23
C ARG A 92 13.02 16.58 10.13
N CYS A 93 13.46 17.04 8.97
CA CYS A 93 13.88 16.14 7.89
C CYS A 93 15.40 15.97 7.92
N ILE A 94 15.87 14.73 7.81
CA ILE A 94 17.27 14.40 7.56
C ILE A 94 17.35 13.89 6.12
N ALA A 95 18.04 14.66 5.28
CA ALA A 95 18.30 14.29 3.90
C ALA A 95 19.52 13.38 3.83
N SER A 96 19.38 12.26 3.13
CA SER A 96 20.50 11.36 2.84
C SER A 96 21.59 12.09 2.05
N ARG A 97 22.85 11.92 2.45
CA ARG A 97 24.02 12.47 1.75
C ARG A 97 24.58 11.50 0.71
N ALA A 98 24.31 10.21 0.89
CA ALA A 98 24.71 9.15 -0.02
C ALA A 98 23.49 8.28 -0.43
N PRO A 99 23.61 7.44 -1.46
CA PRO A 99 22.58 6.43 -1.74
C PRO A 99 22.51 5.42 -0.58
N CYS A 100 21.37 5.32 0.11
CA CYS A 100 21.15 4.27 1.10
C CYS A 100 20.54 3.03 0.45
N PHE A 101 21.08 1.86 0.79
CA PHE A 101 20.59 0.57 0.29
C PHE A 101 19.93 -0.28 1.40
N SER A 102 19.94 0.20 2.64
CA SER A 102 19.36 -0.49 3.78
C SER A 102 18.94 0.49 4.88
N ALA A 103 18.10 0.02 5.80
CA ALA A 103 17.78 0.76 7.03
C ALA A 103 19.04 1.04 7.88
N GLY A 104 20.04 0.15 7.82
CA GLY A 104 21.31 0.34 8.53
C GLY A 104 22.12 1.53 8.03
N ASP A 105 22.11 1.79 6.71
CA ASP A 105 22.80 2.96 6.14
C ASP A 105 22.13 4.27 6.58
N ALA A 106 20.79 4.29 6.58
CA ALA A 106 20.03 5.41 7.09
C ALA A 106 20.37 5.70 8.57
N LEU A 107 20.38 4.67 9.41
CA LEU A 107 20.70 4.82 10.83
C LEU A 107 22.15 5.29 11.06
N ARG A 108 23.10 4.91 10.20
CA ARG A 108 24.48 5.40 10.26
C ARG A 108 24.56 6.90 10.00
N GLU A 109 23.86 7.39 8.98
CA GLU A 109 23.80 8.83 8.70
C GLU A 109 23.07 9.61 9.81
N VAL A 110 21.99 9.06 10.37
CA VAL A 110 21.30 9.65 11.53
C VAL A 110 22.22 9.71 12.75
N TYR A 111 23.03 8.67 12.98
CA TYR A 111 24.03 8.65 14.04
C TYR A 111 25.12 9.70 13.83
N GLU A 112 25.63 9.86 12.61
CA GLU A 112 26.61 10.89 12.25
C GLU A 112 26.07 12.32 12.41
N ALA A 113 24.76 12.51 12.25
CA ALA A 113 24.10 13.79 12.50
C ALA A 113 24.06 14.17 13.99
N ASN A 114 24.34 13.22 14.90
CA ASN A 114 24.39 13.41 16.35
C ASN A 114 23.13 14.09 16.92
N VAL A 115 21.97 13.70 16.40
CA VAL A 115 20.66 14.29 16.77
C VAL A 115 19.94 13.50 17.88
N ILE A 116 20.29 12.21 18.03
CA ILE A 116 19.66 11.31 19.00
C ILE A 116 20.41 11.39 20.33
N GLN A 117 19.66 11.60 21.41
CA GLN A 117 20.21 11.86 22.75
C GLN A 117 19.99 10.69 23.73
N GLY A 118 19.14 9.73 23.40
CA GLY A 118 18.80 8.60 24.26
C GLY A 118 17.99 7.52 23.56
N ASP A 119 17.13 6.85 24.31
CA ASP A 119 16.20 5.85 23.76
C ASP A 119 15.25 6.53 22.76
N PHE A 120 15.09 5.93 21.57
CA PHE A 120 14.28 6.49 20.51
C PHE A 120 13.40 5.43 19.85
N VAL A 121 12.31 5.86 19.24
CA VAL A 121 11.40 5.00 18.48
C VAL A 121 11.85 4.98 17.02
N LEU A 122 12.05 3.80 16.44
CA LEU A 122 12.30 3.64 15.01
C LEU A 122 11.02 3.13 14.32
N ALA A 123 10.53 3.85 13.32
CA ALA A 123 9.33 3.47 12.57
C ALA A 123 9.52 3.63 11.05
N PRO A 124 8.95 2.75 10.22
CA PRO A 124 8.75 3.01 8.80
C PRO A 124 7.78 4.18 8.58
N GLY A 125 7.94 4.95 7.50
CA GLY A 125 7.09 6.12 7.19
C GLY A 125 5.72 5.81 6.60
N ASP A 126 5.30 4.55 6.62
CA ASP A 126 4.04 4.05 6.09
C ASP A 126 3.28 3.14 7.06
N VAL A 127 3.59 3.24 8.36
CA VAL A 127 2.89 2.48 9.39
C VAL A 127 1.54 3.13 9.73
N VAL A 128 0.50 2.31 9.71
CA VAL A 128 -0.83 2.64 10.25
C VAL A 128 -1.11 1.72 11.43
N THR A 129 -1.21 2.29 12.62
CA THR A 129 -1.39 1.50 13.84
C THR A 129 -2.07 2.30 14.94
N ASN A 130 -2.77 1.61 15.83
CA ASN A 130 -3.38 2.16 17.05
C ASN A 130 -2.74 1.58 18.32
N LEU A 131 -1.52 1.05 18.22
CA LEU A 131 -0.77 0.56 19.38
C LEU A 131 -0.58 1.68 20.42
N TYR A 132 -0.63 1.32 21.70
CA TYR A 132 -0.42 2.28 22.78
C TYR A 132 1.08 2.45 23.07
N LEU A 133 1.72 3.39 22.37
CA LEU A 133 3.16 3.64 22.42
C LEU A 133 3.72 3.90 23.84
N PRO A 134 3.04 4.64 24.75
CA PRO A 134 3.56 4.88 26.10
C PRO A 134 3.81 3.59 26.89
N ALA A 135 2.93 2.59 26.76
CA ALA A 135 3.14 1.31 27.43
C ALA A 135 4.33 0.54 26.86
N LEU A 136 4.57 0.63 25.55
CA LEU A 136 5.71 -0.02 24.90
C LEU A 136 7.04 0.59 25.35
N ILE A 137 7.10 1.92 25.47
CA ILE A 137 8.29 2.63 25.97
C ILE A 137 8.54 2.31 27.43
N ALA A 138 7.50 2.31 28.27
CA ALA A 138 7.62 1.92 29.68
C ALA A 138 8.14 0.48 29.82
N ALA A 139 7.64 -0.45 29.00
CA ALA A 139 8.10 -1.83 28.98
C ALA A 139 9.57 -1.95 28.53
N HIS A 140 9.99 -1.18 27.52
CA HIS A 140 11.38 -1.15 27.07
C HIS A 140 12.31 -0.60 28.17
N ARG A 141 11.95 0.53 28.80
CA ARG A 141 12.74 1.11 29.90
C ARG A 141 12.87 0.14 31.07
N ALA A 142 11.78 -0.51 31.47
CA ALA A 142 11.81 -1.53 32.53
C ALA A 142 12.67 -2.75 32.16
N ALA A 143 12.66 -3.18 30.89
CA ALA A 143 13.52 -4.25 30.40
C ALA A 143 15.00 -3.84 30.45
N ARG A 144 15.33 -2.63 30.02
CA ARG A 144 16.68 -2.06 30.04
C ARG A 144 17.23 -1.81 31.45
N GLU A 145 16.36 -1.42 32.38
CA GLU A 145 16.72 -1.31 33.80
C GLU A 145 17.08 -2.66 34.42
N ARG A 146 16.36 -3.72 34.05
CA ARG A 146 16.64 -5.09 34.49
C ARG A 146 17.89 -5.67 33.83
N ASP A 147 18.06 -5.42 32.53
CA ASP A 147 19.16 -5.93 31.71
C ASP A 147 19.70 -4.82 30.82
N LYS A 148 20.90 -4.35 31.15
CA LYS A 148 21.60 -3.27 30.43
C LYS A 148 21.99 -3.66 29.00
N ASP A 149 22.01 -4.96 28.68
CA ASP A 149 22.29 -5.47 27.34
C ASP A 149 21.03 -5.46 26.45
N THR A 150 19.89 -4.99 26.96
CA THR A 150 18.67 -4.78 26.17
C THR A 150 18.84 -3.58 25.25
N LEU A 151 19.10 -3.86 23.96
CA LEU A 151 19.31 -2.83 22.93
C LEU A 151 18.03 -2.42 22.21
N LEU A 152 17.13 -3.38 21.92
CA LEU A 152 15.97 -3.16 21.04
C LEU A 152 14.77 -3.98 21.51
N THR A 153 13.60 -3.34 21.51
CA THR A 153 12.30 -4.01 21.68
C THR A 153 11.53 -3.93 20.36
N ALA A 154 11.38 -5.07 19.68
CA ALA A 154 10.59 -5.18 18.46
C ALA A 154 9.11 -5.44 18.79
N CYS A 155 8.21 -4.69 18.16
CA CYS A 155 6.76 -4.83 18.37
C CYS A 155 6.12 -5.56 17.19
N PHE A 156 5.37 -6.63 17.48
CA PHE A 156 4.66 -7.43 16.48
C PHE A 156 3.17 -7.51 16.81
N ALA A 157 2.32 -7.46 15.79
CA ALA A 157 0.91 -7.74 15.93
C ALA A 157 0.64 -9.25 15.73
N ARG A 158 -0.14 -9.86 16.63
CA ARG A 158 -0.54 -11.26 16.47
C ARG A 158 -1.66 -11.37 15.44
N ILE A 159 -1.34 -11.93 14.28
CA ILE A 159 -2.27 -12.05 13.15
C ILE A 159 -2.45 -13.54 12.83
N PRO A 160 -3.70 -14.05 12.72
CA PRO A 160 -3.95 -15.44 12.32
C PRO A 160 -3.36 -15.76 10.94
N TYR A 161 -2.97 -17.01 10.74
CA TYR A 161 -2.51 -17.48 9.45
C TYR A 161 -3.63 -17.38 8.40
N GLY A 162 -3.32 -16.89 7.20
CA GLY A 162 -4.31 -16.67 6.13
C GLY A 162 -5.18 -15.42 6.26
N HIS A 163 -4.96 -14.57 7.28
CA HIS A 163 -5.66 -13.29 7.38
C HIS A 163 -5.22 -12.32 6.28
N ARG A 164 -6.16 -11.59 5.66
CA ARG A 164 -5.92 -10.73 4.48
C ARG A 164 -4.89 -9.61 4.70
N ILE A 165 -4.68 -9.19 5.94
CA ILE A 165 -3.71 -8.14 6.29
C ILE A 165 -2.26 -8.66 6.35
N ARG A 166 -2.06 -9.98 6.32
CA ARG A 166 -0.74 -10.59 6.26
C ARG A 166 -0.43 -10.93 4.81
N PRO A 167 0.52 -10.21 4.17
CA PRO A 167 0.94 -10.52 2.81
C PRO A 167 1.52 -11.94 2.72
N ALA A 168 1.36 -12.57 1.56
CA ALA A 168 1.87 -13.93 1.32
C ALA A 168 3.41 -13.98 1.26
N ASP A 169 4.05 -12.86 0.91
CA ASP A 169 5.50 -12.63 0.78
C ASP A 169 6.16 -12.10 2.07
N ASP A 170 5.40 -11.95 3.17
CA ASP A 170 5.88 -11.38 4.45
C ASP A 170 5.78 -12.40 5.59
N GLY A 171 6.34 -13.58 5.33
CA GLY A 171 6.46 -14.65 6.31
C GLY A 171 7.72 -14.49 7.16
N ALA A 172 7.57 -14.30 8.47
CA ALA A 172 8.67 -14.44 9.42
C ALA A 172 8.33 -15.48 10.51
N LEU A 173 9.33 -16.26 10.92
CA LEU A 173 9.29 -17.14 12.08
C LEU A 173 9.96 -16.42 13.25
N LEU A 174 9.23 -16.30 14.35
CA LEU A 174 9.69 -15.69 15.59
C LEU A 174 9.64 -16.74 16.70
N VAL A 175 10.78 -16.99 17.35
CA VAL A 175 10.83 -17.82 18.57
C VAL A 175 11.07 -16.88 19.74
N VAL A 176 10.11 -16.82 20.66
CA VAL A 176 10.14 -15.91 21.80
C VAL A 176 10.10 -16.73 23.09
N ASP A 177 10.93 -16.38 24.05
CA ASP A 177 10.86 -16.95 25.39
C ASP A 177 9.56 -16.49 26.09
N SER A 178 8.73 -17.44 26.51
CA SER A 178 7.40 -17.15 27.04
C SER A 178 7.41 -16.40 28.38
N ALA A 179 8.48 -16.53 29.17
CA ALA A 179 8.57 -15.92 30.50
C ALA A 179 9.12 -14.48 30.44
N SER A 180 10.15 -14.27 29.63
CA SER A 180 10.83 -12.97 29.50
C SER A 180 10.35 -12.12 28.35
N GLY A 181 9.67 -12.70 27.35
CA GLY A 181 9.32 -12.03 26.10
C GLY A 181 10.53 -11.78 25.19
N ARG A 182 11.70 -12.35 25.48
CA ARG A 182 12.92 -12.17 24.70
C ARG A 182 12.83 -12.92 23.37
N LEU A 183 13.12 -12.23 22.28
CA LEU A 183 13.27 -12.85 20.97
C LEU A 183 14.56 -13.70 20.96
N LEU A 184 14.41 -15.01 20.81
CA LEU A 184 15.51 -15.97 20.76
C LEU A 184 15.95 -16.27 19.33
N HIS A 185 15.00 -16.25 18.38
CA HIS A 185 15.27 -16.54 16.98
C HIS A 185 14.34 -15.75 16.05
N TYR A 186 14.90 -15.29 14.94
CA TYR A 186 14.22 -14.63 13.84
C TYR A 186 14.69 -15.24 12.53
N GLU A 187 13.76 -15.68 11.70
CA GLU A 187 14.05 -16.17 10.36
C GLU A 187 13.00 -15.63 9.37
N SER A 188 13.46 -15.13 8.23
CA SER A 188 12.59 -14.79 7.11
C SER A 188 12.23 -16.08 6.38
N MET A 189 10.94 -16.38 6.26
CA MET A 189 10.50 -17.56 5.54
C MET A 189 10.65 -17.34 4.03
N PRO A 190 11.22 -18.30 3.27
CA PRO A 190 11.30 -18.19 1.83
C PRO A 190 9.91 -18.20 1.18
N ASP A 191 9.77 -17.47 0.07
CA ASP A 191 8.60 -17.55 -0.80
C ASP A 191 8.36 -19.02 -1.19
N GLY A 192 7.15 -19.53 -0.92
CA GLY A 192 6.75 -20.90 -1.24
C GLY A 192 6.82 -21.90 -0.09
N LEU A 193 7.33 -21.53 1.10
CA LEU A 193 7.22 -22.37 2.30
C LEU A 193 5.94 -22.09 3.10
N VAL A 194 4.83 -21.89 2.39
CA VAL A 194 3.47 -22.04 2.94
C VAL A 194 3.13 -23.53 2.93
N ARG A 195 3.88 -24.33 3.71
CA ARG A 195 3.43 -25.69 3.98
C ARG A 195 2.25 -25.60 4.94
N ARG A 196 1.05 -25.75 4.40
CA ARG A 196 0.02 -26.54 5.09
C ARG A 196 0.69 -27.86 5.46
N THR A 197 1.03 -28.05 6.72
CA THR A 197 1.23 -29.41 7.21
C THR A 197 -0.14 -30.07 7.24
N ASP A 198 -0.27 -31.19 6.56
CA ASP A 198 -1.51 -32.00 6.49
C ASP A 198 -2.01 -32.45 7.88
N ALA A 199 -1.24 -32.19 8.95
CA ALA A 199 -1.65 -32.37 10.34
C ALA A 199 -2.69 -31.35 10.84
N ASP A 200 -2.86 -30.21 10.17
CA ASP A 200 -3.89 -29.20 10.50
C ASP A 200 -5.11 -29.27 9.56
N ALA A 201 -5.16 -30.25 8.66
CA ALA A 201 -6.27 -30.42 7.71
C ALA A 201 -7.56 -30.98 8.36
N ASP A 202 -7.45 -31.64 9.51
CA ASP A 202 -8.59 -32.25 10.24
C ASP A 202 -9.09 -31.43 11.43
N ALA A 203 -8.47 -30.28 11.73
CA ALA A 203 -9.05 -29.30 12.64
C ALA A 203 -9.78 -28.24 11.79
N PRO A 204 -11.13 -28.23 11.73
CA PRO A 204 -11.81 -27.09 11.14
C PRO A 204 -11.33 -25.84 11.86
N PRO A 205 -11.03 -24.72 11.17
CA PRO A 205 -10.73 -23.48 11.84
C PRO A 205 -11.88 -23.24 12.82
N ALA A 206 -11.58 -23.12 14.11
CA ALA A 206 -12.56 -22.70 15.07
C ALA A 206 -13.08 -21.36 14.53
N ALA A 207 -14.27 -21.40 13.94
CA ALA A 207 -14.94 -20.21 13.48
C ALA A 207 -14.94 -19.27 14.69
N PRO A 208 -14.55 -17.99 14.54
CA PRO A 208 -14.97 -17.02 15.55
C PRO A 208 -16.46 -17.24 15.72
N ALA A 209 -16.98 -17.27 16.94
CA ALA A 209 -18.41 -17.48 17.18
C ALA A 209 -19.18 -16.37 16.45
N VAL A 210 -19.52 -16.61 15.18
CA VAL A 210 -20.34 -15.76 14.34
C VAL A 210 -21.74 -16.06 14.83
N GLY A 211 -22.31 -15.11 15.57
CA GLY A 211 -23.74 -15.10 15.81
C GLY A 211 -24.47 -15.25 14.48
N ALA A 212 -25.28 -16.29 14.40
CA ALA A 212 -26.22 -16.65 13.33
C ALA A 212 -25.69 -16.60 11.85
N PRO A 213 -25.84 -17.70 11.07
CA PRO A 213 -25.57 -17.63 9.64
C PRO A 213 -26.44 -16.57 8.97
N PHE A 214 -25.81 -15.63 8.25
CA PHE A 214 -26.49 -14.67 7.40
C PHE A 214 -27.21 -15.44 6.30
N SER A 215 -28.54 -15.50 6.38
CA SER A 215 -29.37 -16.08 5.32
C SER A 215 -29.34 -15.13 4.12
N PRO A 216 -29.08 -15.61 2.88
CA PRO A 216 -28.95 -14.75 1.70
C PRO A 216 -30.31 -14.23 1.17
N GLU A 217 -31.42 -14.60 1.79
CA GLU A 217 -32.71 -13.98 1.48
C GLU A 217 -32.84 -12.64 2.21
N PRO A 218 -32.97 -11.51 1.49
CA PRO A 218 -33.22 -10.23 2.13
C PRO A 218 -34.54 -10.31 2.88
N ALA A 219 -34.53 -9.92 4.16
CA ALA A 219 -35.76 -9.77 4.92
C ALA A 219 -36.73 -8.84 4.14
N PRO A 220 -38.03 -9.14 4.09
CA PRO A 220 -39.00 -8.29 3.40
C PRO A 220 -38.86 -6.85 3.89
N ALA A 221 -38.90 -5.88 2.98
CA ALA A 221 -38.54 -4.46 3.23
C ALA A 221 -39.25 -3.83 4.45
N GLU A 222 -40.41 -4.35 4.80
CA GLU A 222 -41.24 -3.96 5.95
C GLU A 222 -40.62 -4.36 7.32
N ALA A 223 -39.73 -5.35 7.35
CA ALA A 223 -39.07 -5.87 8.56
C ALA A 223 -37.71 -5.19 8.88
N LEU A 224 -37.20 -4.35 7.99
CA LEU A 224 -35.93 -3.63 8.20
C LEU A 224 -36.13 -2.42 9.13
N PRO A 225 -35.16 -2.05 9.99
CA PRO A 225 -35.24 -0.82 10.78
C PRO A 225 -35.40 0.42 9.89
N ASP A 226 -36.11 1.45 10.35
CA ASP A 226 -36.38 2.67 9.56
C ASP A 226 -35.12 3.31 9.00
N ALA A 227 -34.04 3.36 9.79
CA ALA A 227 -32.75 3.88 9.36
C ALA A 227 -32.14 3.09 8.18
N VAL A 228 -32.37 1.78 8.11
CA VAL A 228 -31.88 0.92 7.01
C VAL A 228 -32.74 1.11 5.76
N ARG A 229 -34.06 1.31 5.91
CA ARG A 229 -34.95 1.67 4.79
C ARG A 229 -34.59 3.03 4.20
N GLU A 230 -34.35 4.02 5.06
CA GLU A 230 -33.94 5.36 4.67
C GLU A 230 -32.56 5.33 3.99
N TRP A 231 -31.60 4.62 4.55
CA TRP A 231 -30.30 4.38 3.93
C TRP A 231 -30.39 3.65 2.57
N ALA A 232 -31.23 2.62 2.44
CA ALA A 232 -31.47 1.90 1.19
C ALA A 232 -32.09 2.81 0.11
N SER A 233 -32.99 3.72 0.50
CA SER A 233 -33.56 4.74 -0.41
C SER A 233 -32.54 5.81 -0.86
N GLN A 234 -31.47 5.99 -0.09
CA GLN A 234 -30.37 6.90 -0.40
C GLN A 234 -29.27 6.23 -1.22
N LEU A 235 -29.12 4.90 -1.14
CA LEU A 235 -28.13 4.10 -1.87
C LEU A 235 -28.23 4.27 -3.39
N GLY A 236 -29.46 4.40 -3.93
CA GLY A 236 -29.69 4.71 -5.35
C GLY A 236 -29.29 6.13 -5.77
N LYS A 237 -28.84 6.98 -4.84
CA LYS A 237 -28.42 8.37 -5.08
C LYS A 237 -26.91 8.58 -4.88
N LEU A 238 -26.14 7.54 -4.56
CA LEU A 238 -24.68 7.67 -4.53
C LEU A 238 -24.19 7.92 -5.97
N PRO A 239 -23.30 8.90 -6.20
CA PRO A 239 -22.75 9.12 -7.53
C PRO A 239 -22.06 7.85 -8.01
N ARG A 240 -22.49 7.34 -9.17
CA ARG A 240 -21.85 6.20 -9.82
C ARG A 240 -20.39 6.58 -10.05
N HIS A 241 -19.46 5.75 -9.58
CA HIS A 241 -18.03 5.97 -9.82
C HIS A 241 -17.75 5.70 -11.30
N GLY A 242 -16.70 6.30 -11.85
CA GLY A 242 -16.35 6.14 -13.26
C GLY A 242 -16.11 4.67 -13.61
N ALA A 243 -16.53 4.28 -14.80
CA ALA A 243 -16.49 2.91 -15.27
C ALA A 243 -15.09 2.52 -15.78
N ILE A 244 -14.88 1.23 -16.04
CA ILE A 244 -13.61 0.70 -16.52
C ILE A 244 -13.82 0.00 -17.87
N MET A 245 -12.97 0.33 -18.83
CA MET A 245 -12.87 -0.39 -20.10
C MET A 245 -11.79 -1.46 -20.00
N HIS A 246 -12.03 -2.63 -20.60
CA HIS A 246 -11.09 -3.75 -20.67
C HIS A 246 -10.79 -4.09 -22.13
N LEU A 247 -9.56 -4.52 -22.39
CA LEU A 247 -9.14 -5.13 -23.65
C LEU A 247 -8.30 -6.37 -23.31
N PHE A 248 -8.70 -7.52 -23.83
CA PHE A 248 -7.93 -8.76 -23.77
C PHE A 248 -7.44 -9.07 -25.17
N VAL A 249 -6.14 -9.24 -25.35
CA VAL A 249 -5.55 -9.54 -26.66
C VAL A 249 -4.56 -10.70 -26.56
N ALA A 250 -4.63 -11.61 -27.52
CA ALA A 250 -3.62 -12.63 -27.76
C ALA A 250 -2.78 -12.25 -28.98
N ILE A 251 -1.45 -12.32 -28.86
CA ILE A 251 -0.51 -11.93 -29.91
C ILE A 251 0.46 -13.05 -30.28
N ASP A 252 0.92 -13.04 -31.54
CA ASP A 252 2.06 -13.85 -31.99
C ASP A 252 3.38 -13.31 -31.43
N ALA A 253 4.07 -14.13 -30.65
CA ALA A 253 5.34 -13.80 -30.00
C ALA A 253 6.56 -14.11 -30.88
N SER A 254 6.37 -14.60 -32.11
CA SER A 254 7.47 -14.94 -33.03
C SER A 254 8.35 -13.73 -33.32
N GLY A 255 9.64 -13.84 -32.97
CA GLY A 255 10.64 -12.79 -33.17
C GLY A 255 10.41 -11.53 -32.31
N LEU A 256 9.54 -11.59 -31.30
CA LEU A 256 9.25 -10.47 -30.42
C LEU A 256 10.24 -10.46 -29.24
N ASP A 257 11.02 -9.38 -29.13
CA ASP A 257 11.92 -9.18 -28.00
C ASP A 257 11.25 -8.39 -26.87
N LEU A 258 10.79 -9.10 -25.84
CA LEU A 258 10.25 -8.52 -24.61
C LEU A 258 11.27 -8.52 -23.46
N SER A 259 12.57 -8.62 -23.74
CA SER A 259 13.63 -8.58 -22.71
C SER A 259 13.53 -7.35 -21.82
N HIS A 260 13.13 -6.21 -22.38
CA HIS A 260 12.89 -4.95 -21.69
C HIS A 260 11.69 -4.99 -20.71
N LEU A 261 10.80 -6.00 -20.80
CA LEU A 261 9.64 -6.20 -19.92
C LEU A 261 9.78 -7.44 -19.00
N ARG A 262 10.83 -8.26 -19.14
CA ARG A 262 10.96 -9.52 -18.39
C ARG A 262 11.03 -9.37 -16.87
N GLY A 263 11.37 -8.19 -16.35
CA GLY A 263 11.40 -7.90 -14.92
C GLY A 263 10.05 -7.47 -14.33
N ASP A 264 9.19 -6.86 -15.16
CA ASP A 264 7.91 -6.26 -14.76
C ASP A 264 6.91 -6.53 -15.86
N CYS A 265 5.98 -7.47 -15.64
CA CYS A 265 4.98 -7.86 -16.64
C CYS A 265 3.72 -6.97 -16.62
N ALA A 266 3.63 -6.04 -15.67
CA ALA A 266 2.54 -5.07 -15.52
C ALA A 266 3.07 -3.66 -15.75
N HIS A 267 2.36 -2.89 -16.57
CA HIS A 267 2.75 -1.55 -16.97
C HIS A 267 1.60 -0.57 -16.84
N LEU A 268 1.92 0.65 -16.44
CA LEU A 268 1.00 1.78 -16.40
C LEU A 268 1.42 2.77 -17.48
N VAL A 269 0.43 3.26 -18.23
CA VAL A 269 0.60 4.19 -19.34
C VAL A 269 -0.28 5.40 -19.13
N VAL A 270 0.36 6.55 -18.91
CA VAL A 270 -0.30 7.86 -18.91
C VAL A 270 -0.32 8.40 -20.34
N GLN A 271 -1.50 8.68 -20.87
CA GLN A 271 -1.69 9.17 -22.22
C GLN A 271 -1.21 10.62 -22.35
N ASP A 272 -1.61 11.47 -21.42
CA ASP A 272 -1.29 12.90 -21.36
C ASP A 272 -0.99 13.32 -19.91
N TRP A 273 0.25 13.76 -19.67
CA TRP A 273 0.73 14.20 -18.36
C TRP A 273 0.20 15.58 -17.93
N ALA A 274 -0.43 16.34 -18.84
CA ALA A 274 -1.09 17.60 -18.49
C ALA A 274 -2.49 17.40 -17.89
N ARG A 275 -3.01 16.16 -17.92
CA ARG A 275 -4.34 15.78 -17.45
C ARG A 275 -4.28 14.99 -16.14
N SER A 276 -5.37 14.99 -15.37
CA SER A 276 -5.44 14.20 -14.13
C SER A 276 -5.40 12.71 -14.44
N LEU A 277 -4.83 11.90 -13.55
CA LEU A 277 -4.85 10.43 -13.66
C LEU A 277 -6.26 9.84 -13.52
N GLN A 278 -7.17 10.61 -12.91
CA GLN A 278 -8.60 10.28 -12.78
C GLN A 278 -9.40 10.68 -14.01
N ASP A 279 -8.82 11.46 -14.92
CA ASP A 279 -9.52 11.82 -16.15
C ASP A 279 -9.75 10.58 -17.00
N SER A 280 -10.95 10.49 -17.56
CA SER A 280 -11.34 9.43 -18.49
C SER A 280 -10.24 9.12 -19.49
N GLN A 281 -9.88 7.84 -19.53
CA GLN A 281 -8.91 7.25 -20.45
C GLN A 281 -7.48 7.78 -20.36
N ASN A 282 -7.15 8.61 -19.37
CA ASN A 282 -5.80 9.16 -19.29
C ASN A 282 -4.79 8.14 -18.75
N LEU A 283 -5.20 7.29 -17.80
CA LEU A 283 -4.36 6.23 -17.26
C LEU A 283 -4.88 4.87 -17.73
N CYS A 284 -4.00 4.09 -18.37
CA CYS A 284 -4.26 2.71 -18.76
C CYS A 284 -3.23 1.80 -18.11
N SER A 285 -3.62 0.59 -17.77
CA SER A 285 -2.71 -0.45 -17.29
C SER A 285 -2.74 -1.61 -18.26
N PHE A 286 -1.61 -2.24 -18.57
CA PHE A 286 -1.58 -3.52 -19.25
C PHE A 286 -0.67 -4.53 -18.57
N PHE A 287 -1.02 -5.80 -18.69
CA PHE A 287 -0.36 -6.90 -18.02
C PHE A 287 -0.20 -8.08 -18.99
N ILE A 288 1.01 -8.64 -19.06
CA ILE A 288 1.37 -9.78 -19.92
C ILE A 288 1.66 -10.99 -19.04
N PRO A 289 0.65 -11.75 -18.56
CA PRO A 289 0.85 -12.81 -17.58
C PRO A 289 1.79 -13.91 -18.07
N SER A 290 1.84 -14.17 -19.38
CA SER A 290 2.69 -15.23 -19.93
C SER A 290 4.20 -14.92 -19.92
N LEU A 291 4.60 -13.72 -19.48
CA LEU A 291 6.00 -13.45 -19.11
C LEU A 291 6.38 -14.08 -17.77
N ILE A 292 5.44 -14.24 -16.84
CA ILE A 292 5.64 -14.91 -15.54
C ILE A 292 5.35 -16.40 -15.65
N ASP A 293 4.21 -16.74 -16.24
CA ASP A 293 3.75 -18.13 -16.35
C ASP A 293 3.45 -18.48 -17.81
N PRO A 294 4.39 -19.11 -18.53
CA PRO A 294 4.20 -19.52 -19.92
C PRO A 294 3.04 -20.50 -20.14
N SER A 295 2.47 -21.11 -19.09
CA SER A 295 1.38 -22.09 -19.22
C SER A 295 0.01 -21.46 -19.49
N VAL A 296 -0.14 -20.15 -19.28
CA VAL A 296 -1.41 -19.42 -19.46
C VAL A 296 -1.78 -19.17 -20.93
N CYS A 297 -0.88 -19.46 -21.87
CA CYS A 297 -1.15 -19.39 -23.30
C CYS A 297 -0.34 -20.43 -24.09
N PRO A 298 -0.75 -20.78 -25.33
CA PRO A 298 0.01 -21.67 -26.19
C PRO A 298 1.45 -21.19 -26.45
N ALA A 299 2.36 -22.13 -26.68
CA ALA A 299 3.74 -21.82 -27.04
C ALA A 299 3.81 -20.93 -28.30
N GLY A 300 4.66 -19.90 -28.27
CA GLY A 300 4.79 -18.93 -29.36
C GLY A 300 3.75 -17.80 -29.34
N THR A 301 2.92 -17.71 -28.30
CA THR A 301 1.96 -16.61 -28.13
C THR A 301 2.14 -15.90 -26.80
N HIS A 302 1.66 -14.65 -26.72
CA HIS A 302 1.47 -13.95 -25.46
C HIS A 302 0.02 -13.49 -25.33
N VAL A 303 -0.47 -13.43 -24.09
CA VAL A 303 -1.77 -12.84 -23.75
C VAL A 303 -1.53 -11.55 -22.99
N ILE A 304 -2.34 -10.53 -23.27
CA ILE A 304 -2.22 -9.20 -22.69
C ILE A 304 -3.61 -8.78 -22.22
N HIS A 305 -3.72 -8.39 -20.95
CA HIS A 305 -4.91 -7.76 -20.41
C HIS A 305 -4.63 -6.28 -20.17
N VAL A 306 -5.44 -5.42 -20.77
CA VAL A 306 -5.37 -3.96 -20.68
C VAL A 306 -6.65 -3.42 -20.07
N TYR A 307 -6.58 -2.40 -19.23
CA TYR A 307 -7.75 -1.73 -18.69
C TYR A 307 -7.49 -0.26 -18.37
N SER A 308 -8.53 0.59 -18.43
CA SER A 308 -8.44 2.00 -18.05
C SER A 308 -8.53 2.18 -16.53
N SER A 309 -8.05 3.31 -15.99
CA SER A 309 -8.47 3.75 -14.65
C SER A 309 -9.97 4.06 -14.67
N GLY A 310 -10.65 3.89 -13.53
CA GLY A 310 -12.10 4.04 -13.35
C GLY A 310 -12.63 5.48 -13.48
N GLY A 311 -12.19 6.20 -14.50
CA GLY A 311 -12.59 7.57 -14.82
C GLY A 311 -13.52 7.67 -16.03
N GLU A 312 -13.97 6.54 -16.61
CA GLU A 312 -14.87 6.56 -17.76
C GLU A 312 -16.25 7.08 -17.35
N PRO A 313 -16.79 8.13 -18.00
CA PRO A 313 -18.15 8.58 -17.70
C PRO A 313 -19.13 7.48 -18.11
N TYR A 314 -20.08 7.15 -17.24
CA TYR A 314 -21.05 6.09 -17.49
C TYR A 314 -22.26 6.61 -18.27
N GLU A 315 -22.59 7.90 -18.15
CA GLU A 315 -23.76 8.55 -18.74
C GLU A 315 -23.86 8.35 -20.26
N PRO A 316 -22.76 8.41 -21.06
CA PRO A 316 -22.82 8.12 -22.48
C PRO A 316 -23.18 6.66 -22.79
N TRP A 317 -22.75 5.71 -21.96
CA TRP A 317 -23.05 4.28 -22.13
C TRP A 317 -24.50 3.95 -21.78
N GLU A 318 -25.09 4.69 -20.82
CA GLU A 318 -26.50 4.55 -20.42
C GLU A 318 -27.47 4.96 -21.54
N ALA A 319 -27.05 5.86 -22.43
CA ALA A 319 -27.85 6.32 -23.56
C ALA A 319 -27.80 5.38 -24.78
N LEU A 320 -27.07 4.25 -24.70
CA LEU A 320 -26.83 3.33 -25.81
C LEU A 320 -27.37 1.94 -25.48
N ASP A 321 -28.03 1.32 -26.45
CA ASP A 321 -28.48 -0.07 -26.36
C ASP A 321 -27.36 -1.02 -26.81
N SER A 322 -27.13 -2.12 -26.07
CA SER A 322 -26.04 -3.09 -26.35
C SER A 322 -26.12 -3.75 -27.73
N ASP A 323 -27.32 -3.79 -28.31
CA ASP A 323 -27.58 -4.45 -29.60
C ASP A 323 -27.50 -3.48 -30.80
N ASP A 324 -27.18 -2.20 -30.56
CA ASP A 324 -27.04 -1.19 -31.61
C ASP A 324 -25.59 -1.14 -32.15
N GLU A 325 -25.44 -1.00 -33.47
CA GLU A 325 -24.15 -0.74 -34.13
C GLU A 325 -23.45 0.50 -33.54
N ARG A 326 -24.23 1.46 -33.03
CA ARG A 326 -23.70 2.66 -32.35
C ARG A 326 -22.97 2.32 -31.06
N TYR A 327 -23.45 1.35 -30.28
CA TYR A 327 -22.78 0.88 -29.07
C TYR A 327 -21.46 0.22 -29.42
N GLU A 328 -21.45 -0.66 -30.42
CA GLU A 328 -20.23 -1.35 -30.85
C GLU A 328 -19.21 -0.39 -31.49
N ALA A 329 -19.66 0.61 -32.25
CA ALA A 329 -18.79 1.67 -32.78
C ALA A 329 -18.17 2.50 -31.64
N TYR A 330 -18.99 2.93 -30.67
CA TYR A 330 -18.51 3.68 -29.51
C TYR A 330 -17.54 2.83 -28.68
N LYS A 331 -17.87 1.57 -28.43
CA LYS A 331 -17.00 0.62 -27.73
C LYS A 331 -15.63 0.47 -28.37
N ARG A 332 -15.56 0.36 -29.70
CA ARG A 332 -14.29 0.32 -30.44
C ARG A 332 -13.53 1.64 -30.33
N GLU A 333 -14.20 2.77 -30.52
CA GLU A 333 -13.60 4.10 -30.36
C GLU A 333 -12.97 4.26 -28.97
N ARG A 334 -13.70 3.88 -27.93
CA ARG A 334 -13.23 4.01 -26.54
C ARG A 334 -12.09 3.02 -26.23
N ALA A 335 -12.03 1.85 -26.88
CA ALA A 335 -10.94 0.90 -26.71
C ALA A 335 -9.62 1.33 -27.38
N GLU A 336 -9.64 2.31 -28.30
CA GLU A 336 -8.43 2.76 -29.02
C GLU A 336 -7.32 3.23 -28.08
N VAL A 337 -7.68 3.81 -26.94
CA VAL A 337 -6.71 4.24 -25.94
C VAL A 337 -5.96 3.06 -25.29
N LEU A 338 -6.64 1.92 -25.14
CA LEU A 338 -6.07 0.69 -24.58
C LEU A 338 -5.07 0.09 -25.57
N TRP A 339 -5.39 0.08 -26.85
CA TRP A 339 -4.46 -0.32 -27.91
C TRP A 339 -3.22 0.58 -27.95
N ARG A 340 -3.41 1.91 -27.93
CA ARG A 340 -2.30 2.87 -27.87
C ARG A 340 -1.40 2.67 -26.66
N ALA A 341 -1.96 2.22 -25.53
CA ALA A 341 -1.18 1.92 -24.34
C ALA A 341 -0.20 0.76 -24.59
N VAL A 342 -0.67 -0.32 -25.22
CA VAL A 342 0.19 -1.48 -25.54
C VAL A 342 1.17 -1.15 -26.66
N GLU A 343 0.79 -0.32 -27.63
CA GLU A 343 1.66 0.13 -28.73
C GLU A 343 2.93 0.86 -28.24
N ARG A 344 2.93 1.40 -27.02
CA ARG A 344 4.14 1.99 -26.43
C ARG A 344 5.22 0.97 -26.10
N ALA A 345 4.83 -0.28 -25.83
CA ALA A 345 5.76 -1.38 -25.54
C ALA A 345 5.91 -2.34 -26.72
N ILE A 346 4.85 -2.55 -27.49
CA ILE A 346 4.80 -3.42 -28.66
C ILE A 346 4.22 -2.62 -29.83
N PRO A 347 5.03 -1.82 -30.55
CA PRO A 347 4.54 -0.90 -31.58
C PRO A 347 3.74 -1.56 -32.72
N ASP A 348 3.98 -2.83 -32.99
CA ASP A 348 3.30 -3.63 -34.02
C ASP A 348 2.24 -4.59 -33.44
N VAL A 349 1.78 -4.37 -32.20
CA VAL A 349 0.84 -5.28 -31.48
C VAL A 349 -0.41 -5.61 -32.29
N ARG A 350 -0.97 -4.65 -33.03
CA ARG A 350 -2.17 -4.87 -33.85
C ARG A 350 -1.93 -5.82 -35.02
N GLN A 351 -0.72 -5.83 -35.57
CA GLN A 351 -0.34 -6.73 -36.67
C GLN A 351 -0.08 -8.14 -36.15
N ARG A 352 0.29 -8.26 -34.86
CA ARG A 352 0.51 -9.53 -34.16
C ARG A 352 -0.75 -10.10 -33.53
N ALA A 353 -1.83 -9.31 -33.44
CA ALA A 353 -3.06 -9.72 -32.77
C ALA A 353 -3.70 -10.91 -33.50
N LEU A 354 -3.79 -12.03 -32.79
CA LEU A 354 -4.47 -13.25 -33.24
C LEU A 354 -5.94 -13.23 -32.85
N PHE A 355 -6.24 -12.60 -31.71
CA PHE A 355 -7.58 -12.53 -31.13
C PHE A 355 -7.66 -11.36 -30.15
N ASP A 356 -8.78 -10.63 -30.13
CA ASP A 356 -9.04 -9.58 -29.17
C ASP A 356 -10.51 -9.54 -28.71
N VAL A 357 -10.72 -9.11 -27.46
CA VAL A 357 -12.04 -8.90 -26.85
C VAL A 357 -12.02 -7.60 -26.07
N ILE A 358 -12.97 -6.72 -26.38
CA ILE A 358 -13.20 -5.48 -25.65
C ILE A 358 -14.32 -5.70 -24.63
N GLY A 359 -14.03 -5.44 -23.37
CA GLY A 359 -15.01 -5.33 -22.29
C GLY A 359 -15.40 -3.87 -22.07
N SER A 360 -16.70 -3.58 -22.11
CA SER A 360 -17.27 -2.26 -21.87
C SER A 360 -18.22 -2.29 -20.67
N PRO A 361 -18.52 -1.12 -20.07
CA PRO A 361 -19.56 -1.02 -19.07
C PRO A 361 -20.89 -1.55 -19.64
N PRO A 362 -21.60 -2.42 -18.89
CA PRO A 362 -22.90 -2.91 -19.33
C PRO A 362 -23.91 -1.76 -19.39
N PRO A 363 -24.84 -1.74 -20.35
CA PRO A 363 -25.98 -0.83 -20.29
C PRO A 363 -26.87 -1.16 -19.08
N PRO A 364 -27.73 -0.22 -18.64
CA PRO A 364 -28.52 -0.33 -17.40
C PRO A 364 -29.36 -1.61 -17.32
N ALA A 365 -29.80 -2.15 -18.46
CA ALA A 365 -30.61 -3.36 -18.54
C ALA A 365 -29.86 -4.65 -18.11
N ALA A 366 -28.53 -4.64 -18.11
CA ALA A 366 -27.71 -5.80 -17.74
C ALA A 366 -27.18 -5.75 -16.29
N VAL A 367 -27.50 -4.69 -15.53
CA VAL A 367 -27.14 -4.55 -14.12
C VAL A 367 -28.32 -4.96 -13.23
N PHE A 368 -28.81 -6.19 -13.39
CA PHE A 368 -29.73 -6.83 -12.45
C PHE A 368 -29.53 -8.35 -12.46
N CYS A 369 -28.74 -8.84 -11.51
CA CYS A 369 -28.99 -10.01 -10.64
C CYS A 369 -27.78 -10.24 -9.73
#